data_AF-A0A8X6MPL8-F1
#
_entry.id   AF-A0A8X6MPL8-F1
#
_cell.length_a   1.000
_cell.length_b   1.000
_cell.length_c   1.000
_cell.angle_alpha   90.00
_cell.angle_beta   90.00
_cell.angle_gamma   90.00
#
_symmetry.space_group_name_H-M   'P 1'
#
loop_
_entity.id
_entity.type
_entity.pdbx_description
1 polymer ?
#
loop_
_entity_poly.entity_id
_entity_poly.type
_entity_poly.pdbx_seq_one_letter_code
_entity_poly.pdbx_strand_id
1 'polypeptide(L)' 'MNKVILLVVLLGLVCVATAQFLPTGGVKDFAGNYYDFTTGQVASSATGKVYNTGAWPLPYARAVVW' A
#
# COMPACT_ATOMS: atom_id res chain seq x y z
N MET A 1 -19.50 -1.96 -33.43
CA MET A 1 -19.60 -0.99 -32.31
C MET A 1 -20.00 -1.64 -30.99
N ASN A 2 -21.10 -2.40 -30.91
CA ASN A 2 -21.59 -2.97 -29.63
C ASN A 2 -20.58 -3.88 -28.89
N LYS A 3 -19.79 -4.67 -29.63
CA LYS A 3 -18.77 -5.56 -29.03
C LYS A 3 -17.62 -4.78 -28.36
N VAL A 4 -17.24 -3.64 -28.92
CA VAL A 4 -16.16 -2.79 -28.38
C VAL A 4 -16.63 -2.08 -27.11
N ILE A 5 -17.87 -1.58 -27.12
CA ILE A 5 -18.48 -0.94 -25.94
C ILE A 5 -18.59 -1.95 -24.78
N LEU A 6 -19.03 -3.18 -25.06
CA LEU A 6 -19.09 -4.25 -24.06
C LEU A 6 -17.71 -4.55 -23.44
N LEU A 7 -16.66 -4.62 -24.27
CA LEU A 7 -15.29 -4.86 -23.79
C LEU A 7 -14.77 -3.73 -22.92
N VAL A 8 -15.05 -2.46 -23.26
CA VAL A 8 -14.65 -1.31 -22.44
C VAL A 8 -15.37 -1.31 -21.09
N VAL A 9 -16.67 -1.64 -21.07
CA VAL A 9 -17.43 -1.76 -19.81
C VAL A 9 -16.90 -2.89 -18.95
N LEU A 10 -16.63 -4.05 -19.55
CA LEU A 10 -16.06 -5.20 -18.84
C LEU A 10 -14.68 -4.87 -18.26
N LEU A 11 -13.82 -4.21 -19.04
CA LEU A 11 -12.51 -3.76 -18.58
C LEU A 11 -12.62 -2.80 -17.40
N GLY A 12 -13.53 -1.81 -17.48
CA GLY A 12 -13.80 -0.88 -16.38
C GLY A 12 -14.24 -1.58 -15.10
N LEU A 13 -15.14 -2.55 -15.20
CA LEU A 13 -15.60 -3.35 -14.05
C LEU A 13 -14.45 -4.17 -13.44
N VAL A 14 -13.62 -4.79 -14.26
CA VAL A 14 -12.43 -5.55 -13.80
C VAL A 14 -11.47 -4.61 -13.07
N CYS A 15 -11.15 -3.44 -13.63
CA CYS A 15 -10.26 -2.48 -13.00
C CYS A 15 -10.77 -2.02 -11.62
N VAL A 16 -12.06 -1.69 -11.50
CA VAL A 16 -12.67 -1.31 -10.21
C VAL A 16 -12.64 -2.47 -9.22
N ALA A 17 -12.97 -3.68 -9.66
CA ALA A 17 -12.91 -4.87 -8.82
C ALA A 17 -11.48 -5.22 -8.39
N THR A 18 -10.46 -4.90 -9.19
CA THR A 18 -9.05 -5.14 -8.82
C THR A 18 -8.46 -4.06 -7.92
N ALA A 19 -9.06 -2.87 -7.86
CA ALA A 19 -8.53 -1.75 -7.07
C ALA A 19 -8.46 -2.05 -5.57
N GLN A 20 -9.33 -2.94 -5.06
CA GLN A 20 -9.31 -3.41 -3.67
C GLN A 20 -8.07 -4.25 -3.31
N PHE A 21 -7.33 -4.75 -4.30
CA PHE A 21 -6.09 -5.49 -4.09
C PHE A 21 -4.85 -4.59 -4.15
N LEU A 22 -4.99 -3.29 -4.43
CA LEU A 22 -3.90 -2.37 -4.14
C LEU A 22 -3.66 -2.43 -2.62
N PRO A 23 -2.40 -2.54 -2.16
CA PRO A 23 -2.09 -2.53 -0.74
C PRO A 23 -2.44 -1.16 -0.15
N THR A 24 -3.71 -0.97 0.21
CA THR A 24 -4.21 0.20 0.93
C THR A 24 -4.04 -0.10 2.42
N GLY A 25 -3.08 0.56 3.06
CA GLY A 25 -2.78 0.37 4.47
C GLY A 25 -1.30 0.17 4.74
N GLY A 26 -0.99 -0.59 5.79
CA GLY A 26 0.37 -0.71 6.29
C GLY A 26 0.63 -2.04 7.00
N VAL A 27 1.91 -2.28 7.28
CA VAL A 27 2.38 -3.49 7.95
C VAL A 27 2.87 -3.16 9.36
N LYS A 28 2.59 -4.04 10.31
CA LYS A 28 3.12 -3.96 11.68
C LYS A 28 4.31 -4.91 11.83
N ASP A 29 5.40 -4.43 12.42
CA ASP A 29 6.55 -5.28 12.75
C ASP A 29 6.38 -6.00 14.10
N PHE A 30 7.34 -6.88 14.44
CA PHE A 30 7.34 -7.61 15.72
C PHE A 30 7.51 -6.72 16.95
N ALA A 31 8.11 -5.54 16.80
CA ALA A 31 8.22 -4.55 17.86
C ALA A 31 6.94 -3.70 18.00
N GLY A 32 5.98 -3.89 17.09
CA GLY A 32 4.72 -3.20 17.05
C GLY A 32 4.74 -1.84 16.35
N ASN A 33 5.83 -1.48 15.67
CA ASN A 33 5.87 -0.31 14.81
C ASN A 33 5.00 -0.56 13.57
N TYR A 34 4.43 0.50 13.01
CA TYR A 34 3.54 0.43 11.85
C TYR A 34 4.11 1.23 10.69
N TYR A 35 4.26 0.63 9.52
CA TYR A 35 4.64 1.30 8.28
C TYR A 35 3.43 1.42 7.36
N ASP A 36 3.06 2.63 6.99
CA ASP A 36 1.95 2.91 6.07
C ASP A 36 2.45 3.04 4.63
N PHE A 37 2.02 2.12 3.75
CA PHE A 37 2.38 2.13 2.33
C PHE A 37 1.75 3.30 1.57
N THR A 38 0.68 3.89 2.11
CA THR A 38 -0.06 5.00 1.50
C THR A 38 0.69 6.31 1.64
N THR A 39 1.18 6.59 2.85
CA THR A 39 1.86 7.85 3.19
C THR A 39 3.37 7.72 3.20
N GLY A 40 3.89 6.49 3.19
CA GLY A 40 5.30 6.21 3.40
C GLY A 40 5.76 6.58 4.81
N GLN A 41 4.86 6.70 5.79
CA GLN A 41 5.19 7.07 7.16
C GLN A 41 5.42 5.84 8.05
N VAL A 42 6.25 5.99 9.08
CA VAL A 42 6.49 4.97 10.10
C VAL A 42 6.02 5.50 11.46
N ALA A 43 5.11 4.79 12.12
CA ALA A 43 4.71 5.05 13.50
C ALA A 43 5.48 4.11 14.44
N SER A 44 6.18 4.68 15.42
CA SER A 44 6.91 3.88 16.42
C SER A 44 6.04 3.55 17.63
N SER A 45 6.00 2.27 18.00
CA SER A 45 5.36 1.81 19.24
C SER A 45 6.13 2.24 20.49
N ALA A 46 7.46 2.39 20.39
CA ALA A 46 8.33 2.73 21.50
C ALA A 46 8.21 4.21 21.89
N THR A 47 8.10 5.11 20.91
CA THR A 47 8.07 6.56 21.16
C THR A 47 6.68 7.17 20.98
N GLY A 48 5.74 6.45 20.37
CA GLY A 48 4.41 6.97 20.01
C GLY A 48 4.45 8.04 18.91
N LYS A 49 5.60 8.26 18.26
CA LYS A 49 5.78 9.29 17.24
C LYS A 49 5.66 8.72 15.83
N VAL A 50 5.22 9.58 14.91
CA VAL A 50 5.19 9.32 13.47
C VAL A 50 6.39 9.99 12.82
N TYR A 51 7.15 9.22 12.05
CA TYR A 51 8.31 9.67 11.30
C TYR A 51 7.98 9.64 9.82
N ASN A 52 8.24 10.76 9.14
CA ASN A 52 8.14 10.81 7.69
C ASN A 52 9.40 10.18 7.12
N THR A 53 9.27 9.12 6.30
CA THR A 53 10.44 8.42 5.73
C THR A 53 11.00 9.24 4.58
N GLY A 54 11.56 10.41 4.89
CA GLY A 54 12.34 11.19 3.95
C GLY A 54 13.66 10.48 3.67
N ALA A 55 13.84 9.97 2.45
CA ALA A 55 15.13 9.63 1.83
C ALA A 55 16.09 8.65 2.55
N TRP A 56 15.70 7.99 3.63
CA TRP A 56 16.53 6.98 4.29
C TRP A 56 15.87 5.60 4.17
N PRO A 57 16.54 4.60 3.56
CA PRO A 57 16.05 3.24 3.57
C PRO A 57 16.24 2.72 4.99
N LEU A 58 15.25 2.97 5.85
CA LEU A 58 15.15 2.19 7.06
C LEU A 58 14.92 0.71 6.62
N PRO A 59 15.53 -0.27 7.30
CA PRO A 59 15.59 -1.67 6.86
C PRO A 59 14.22 -2.32 6.56
N TYR A 60 13.12 -1.68 6.95
CA TYR A 60 11.75 -2.09 6.67
C TYR A 60 11.42 -2.12 5.17
N ALA A 61 12.05 -1.27 4.34
CA ALA A 61 11.85 -1.31 2.89
C ALA A 61 12.42 -2.58 2.23
N ARG A 62 13.31 -3.32 2.91
CA ARG A 62 13.85 -4.60 2.44
C ARG A 62 13.14 -5.82 3.04
N ALA A 63 12.29 -5.63 4.05
CA ALA A 63 11.62 -6.73 4.77
C ALA A 63 10.28 -7.16 4.14
N VAL A 64 9.71 -6.35 3.23
CA VAL A 64 8.40 -6.61 2.60
C VAL A 64 8.53 -7.24 1.20
N VAL A 65 9.74 -7.65 0.80
CA VAL A 65 9.95 -8.43 -0.43
C VAL A 65 10.42 -9.83 -0.05
N TRP A 66 9.49 -10.65 0.42
CA TRP A 66 9.56 -12.11 0.42
C TRP A 66 8.23 -12.66 -0.07
#